data_AF-A0AAD7Y9F6-F1
#
_entry.id   AF-A0AAD7Y9F6-F1
#
_cell.length_a   1.000
_cell.length_b   1.000
_cell.length_c   1.000
_cell.angle_alpha   90.00
_cell.angle_beta   90.00
_cell.angle_gamma   90.00
#
_symmetry.space_group_name_H-M   'P 1'
#
loop_
_entity.id
_entity.type
_entity.pdbx_description
1 polymer ?
#
loop_
_entity_poly.entity_id
_entity_poly.type
_entity_poly.pdbx_seq_one_letter_code
_entity_poly.pdbx_strand_id
1 'polypeptide(L)'
;MPLMVGLSILENIVSCMDRSRSIMLILSQRFLLSQWCQFEMHLAQHRLLETRREDLTLILLEDIPRRLRPNTLHYLMLTKTYIVWPKDEAERPIFWKRLKKTLIAQKAKPTENVSLA
;
A
#
# COMPACT_ATOMS: atom_id res chain seq x y z
N MET A 1 13.51 -9.90 3.05
CA MET A 1 14.63 -9.86 2.08
C MET A 1 15.41 -8.57 2.33
N PRO A 2 16.74 -8.59 2.25
CA PRO A 2 17.55 -7.38 2.38
C PRO A 2 17.47 -6.52 1.11
N LEU A 3 17.75 -5.22 1.27
CA LEU A 3 17.97 -4.30 0.15
C LEU A 3 19.27 -4.69 -0.57
N MET A 4 19.27 -4.59 -1.90
CA MET A 4 20.45 -4.86 -2.71
C MET A 4 21.24 -3.57 -2.91
N VAL A 5 22.53 -3.63 -2.58
CA VAL A 5 23.49 -2.54 -2.83
C VAL A 5 23.74 -2.43 -4.34
N GLY A 6 23.84 -1.21 -4.86
CA GLY A 6 24.04 -0.94 -6.29
C GLY A 6 22.74 -0.77 -7.08
N LEU A 7 21.57 -1.09 -6.49
CA LEU A 7 20.26 -0.71 -7.03
C LEU A 7 19.81 0.63 -6.44
N SER A 8 19.11 1.42 -7.25
CA SER A 8 18.40 2.61 -6.78
C SER A 8 17.35 2.24 -5.72
N ILE A 9 16.92 3.23 -4.94
CA ILE A 9 15.82 3.06 -3.97
C ILE A 9 14.56 2.55 -4.68
N LEU A 10 14.26 3.08 -5.87
CA LEU A 10 13.10 2.68 -6.64
C LEU A 10 13.19 1.22 -7.10
N GLU A 11 14.32 0.80 -7.67
CA GLU A 11 14.51 -0.59 -8.11
C GLU A 11 14.38 -1.57 -6.95
N ASN A 12 14.91 -1.22 -5.78
CA ASN A 12 14.73 -2.02 -4.57
C ASN A 12 13.25 -2.13 -4.17
N ILE A 13 12.49 -1.03 -4.22
CA ILE A 13 11.04 -1.03 -3.94
C ILE A 13 10.29 -1.91 -4.95
N VAL A 14 10.47 -1.69 -6.25
CA VAL A 14 9.82 -2.46 -7.33
C VAL A 14 10.11 -3.95 -7.17
N SER A 15 11.38 -4.29 -7.01
CA SER A 15 11.88 -5.65 -6.80
C SER A 15 11.25 -6.33 -5.57
N CYS A 16 11.07 -5.59 -4.47
CA CYS A 16 10.39 -6.09 -3.27
C CYS A 16 8.88 -6.24 -3.47
N MET A 17 8.23 -5.27 -4.13
CA MET A 17 6.82 -5.36 -4.49
C MET A 17 6.57 -6.59 -5.36
N ASP A 18 7.48 -6.90 -6.29
CA ASP A 18 7.26 -7.98 -7.22
C ASP A 18 7.32 -9.38 -6.62
N ARG A 19 8.13 -9.55 -5.58
CA ARG A 19 8.27 -10.80 -4.84
C ARG A 19 7.32 -10.89 -3.64
N SER A 20 6.51 -9.87 -3.41
CA SER A 20 5.60 -9.82 -2.28
C SER A 20 4.20 -10.31 -2.68
N ARG A 21 3.62 -11.16 -1.84
CA ARG A 21 2.22 -11.62 -1.99
C ARG A 21 1.19 -10.58 -1.54
N SER A 22 1.65 -9.55 -0.83
CA SER A 22 0.82 -8.51 -0.22
C SER A 22 1.70 -7.29 -0.02
N ILE A 23 1.16 -6.12 -0.32
CA ILE A 23 1.86 -4.84 -0.24
C ILE A 23 1.12 -3.95 0.74
N MET A 24 1.83 -3.42 1.72
CA MET A 24 1.28 -2.50 2.70
C MET A 24 1.78 -1.09 2.43
N LEU A 25 0.87 -0.19 2.11
CA LEU A 25 1.20 1.22 1.90
C LEU A 25 0.80 2.02 3.13
N ILE A 26 1.81 2.48 3.87
CA ILE A 26 1.65 3.25 5.10
C ILE A 26 1.71 4.73 4.77
N LEU A 27 0.63 5.46 5.06
CA LEU A 27 0.44 6.84 4.65
C LEU A 27 0.31 7.74 5.87
N SER A 28 1.00 8.87 5.79
CA SER A 28 0.82 10.00 6.69
C SER A 28 0.49 11.25 5.89
N GLN A 29 -0.14 12.25 6.50
CA GLN A 29 -0.36 13.56 5.93
C GLN A 29 0.96 14.18 5.43
N ARG A 30 2.05 14.01 6.20
CA ARG A 30 3.37 14.52 5.81
C ARG A 30 3.88 13.86 4.53
N PHE A 31 3.70 12.54 4.39
CA PHE A 31 4.06 11.82 3.17
C PHE A 31 3.25 12.33 1.96
N LEU A 32 1.94 12.55 2.14
CA LEU A 32 1.05 13.08 1.09
C LEU A 32 1.46 14.47 0.61
N LEU A 33 1.92 15.32 1.52
CA LEU A 33 2.34 16.68 1.20
C LEU A 33 3.73 16.78 0.57
N SER A 34 4.64 15.84 0.88
CA SER A 34 6.07 16.00 0.55
C SER A 34 6.63 14.99 -0.44
N GLN A 35 6.10 13.76 -0.49
CA GLN A 35 6.73 12.65 -1.21
C GLN A 35 5.77 11.91 -2.15
N TRP A 36 4.46 12.06 -1.97
CA TRP A 36 3.46 11.31 -2.72
C TRP A 36 3.53 11.51 -4.23
N CYS A 37 3.68 12.75 -4.72
CA CYS A 37 3.73 13.01 -6.16
C CYS A 37 4.91 12.28 -6.84
N GLN A 38 6.10 12.34 -6.23
CA GLN A 38 7.27 11.63 -6.73
C GLN A 38 7.07 10.11 -6.66
N PHE A 39 6.51 9.62 -5.56
CA PHE A 39 6.19 8.20 -5.39
C PHE A 39 5.21 7.70 -6.46
N GLU A 40 4.13 8.43 -6.73
CA GLU A 40 3.18 8.11 -7.79
C GLU A 40 3.84 8.07 -9.16
N MET A 41 4.64 9.08 -9.50
CA MET A 41 5.35 9.13 -10.77
C MET A 41 6.21 7.87 -10.96
N HIS A 42 6.98 7.50 -9.95
CA HIS A 42 7.80 6.30 -9.98
C HIS A 42 6.97 5.01 -10.13
N LEU A 43 5.86 4.87 -9.40
CA LEU A 43 5.02 3.68 -9.54
C LEU A 43 4.28 3.62 -10.89
N ALA A 44 3.91 4.78 -11.45
CA ALA A 44 3.26 4.89 -12.74
C ALA A 44 4.20 4.44 -13.88
N GLN A 45 5.48 4.82 -13.83
CA GLN A 45 6.50 4.36 -14.78
C GLN A 45 6.57 2.82 -14.87
N HIS A 46 6.32 2.14 -13.75
CA HIS A 46 6.33 0.68 -13.68
C HIS A 46 4.93 0.04 -13.67
N ARG A 47 3.85 0.83 -13.87
CA ARG A 47 2.44 0.40 -13.78
C ARG A 47 2.07 -0.35 -12.49
N LEU A 48 2.85 -0.17 -11.42
CA LEU A 48 2.75 -1.01 -10.22
C LEU A 48 1.44 -0.82 -9.45
N LEU A 49 0.94 0.42 -9.36
CA LEU A 49 -0.35 0.68 -8.71
C LEU A 49 -1.54 0.04 -9.45
N GLU A 50 -1.40 -0.25 -10.74
CA GLU A 50 -2.42 -0.91 -11.54
C GLU A 50 -2.27 -2.43 -11.44
N THR A 51 -1.06 -2.96 -11.70
CA THR A 51 -0.79 -4.41 -11.74
C THR A 51 -0.84 -5.07 -10.37
N ARG A 52 -0.38 -4.40 -9.30
CA ARG A 52 -0.32 -4.95 -7.94
C ARG A 52 -1.47 -4.49 -7.05
N ARG A 53 -2.48 -3.85 -7.65
CA ARG A 53 -3.53 -3.18 -6.89
C ARG A 53 -4.32 -4.13 -6.00
N GLU A 54 -4.54 -5.37 -6.43
CA GLU A 54 -5.30 -6.37 -5.66
C GLU A 54 -4.57 -6.85 -4.40
N ASP A 55 -3.25 -6.66 -4.36
CA ASP A 55 -2.38 -7.05 -3.26
C ASP A 55 -2.20 -5.91 -2.23
N LEU A 56 -2.73 -4.72 -2.52
CA LEU A 56 -2.51 -3.51 -1.73
C LEU A 56 -3.45 -3.42 -0.51
N THR A 57 -2.88 -3.26 0.68
CA THR A 57 -3.57 -2.82 1.90
C THR A 57 -3.08 -1.44 2.30
N LEU A 58 -4.00 -0.50 2.50
CA LEU A 58 -3.65 0.86 2.93
C LEU A 58 -3.68 0.96 4.46
N ILE A 59 -2.66 1.59 5.04
CA ILE A 59 -2.64 1.99 6.45
C ILE A 59 -2.52 3.49 6.53
N LEU A 60 -3.48 4.16 7.18
CA LEU A 60 -3.43 5.59 7.42
C LEU A 60 -2.98 5.82 8.86
N LEU A 61 -1.84 6.47 9.08
CA LEU A 61 -1.30 6.73 10.42
C LEU A 61 -2.11 7.78 11.21
N GLU A 62 -2.87 8.59 10.48
CA GLU A 62 -3.87 9.48 11.02
C GLU A 62 -5.04 9.62 10.05
N ASP A 63 -6.14 10.22 10.51
CA ASP A 63 -7.22 10.60 9.61
C ASP A 63 -6.70 11.60 8.56
N ILE A 64 -7.04 11.37 7.30
CA ILE A 64 -6.58 12.18 6.16
C ILE A 64 -7.77 12.98 5.62
N PRO A 65 -7.86 14.29 5.88
CA PRO A 65 -8.92 15.16 5.37
C PRO A 65 -9.03 15.08 3.85
N ARG A 66 -10.25 15.18 3.29
CA ARG A 66 -10.49 15.12 1.83
C ARG A 66 -9.62 16.09 1.04
N ARG A 67 -9.42 17.31 1.54
CA ARG A 67 -8.58 18.35 0.91
C ARG A 67 -7.10 17.97 0.76
N LEU A 68 -6.62 17.02 1.56
CA LEU A 68 -5.23 16.53 1.54
C LEU A 68 -5.08 15.22 0.77
N ARG A 69 -6.16 14.67 0.19
CA ARG A 69 -6.12 13.42 -0.56
C ARG A 69 -5.92 13.69 -2.04
N PRO A 70 -4.77 13.31 -2.63
CA PRO A 70 -4.60 13.26 -4.08
C PRO A 70 -5.65 12.34 -4.71
N ASN A 71 -5.96 12.57 -5.99
CA ASN A 71 -7.01 11.82 -6.69
C ASN A 71 -6.78 10.31 -6.66
N THR A 72 -5.54 9.85 -6.84
CA THR A 72 -5.19 8.43 -6.79
C THR A 72 -5.37 7.86 -5.39
N LEU A 73 -4.97 8.58 -4.33
CA LEU A 73 -5.23 8.12 -2.96
C LEU A 73 -6.75 8.01 -2.73
N HIS A 74 -7.51 9.02 -3.15
CA HIS A 74 -8.95 8.98 -3.03
C HIS A 74 -9.55 7.76 -3.73
N TYR A 75 -9.10 7.48 -4.96
CA TYR A 75 -9.50 6.30 -5.73
C TYR A 75 -9.11 4.99 -5.05
N LEU A 76 -7.87 4.88 -4.55
CA LEU A 76 -7.41 3.70 -3.81
C LEU A 76 -8.27 3.49 -2.55
N MET A 77 -8.59 4.54 -1.79
CA MET A 77 -9.47 4.43 -0.61
C MET A 77 -10.90 4.00 -0.95
N LEU A 78 -11.42 4.35 -2.14
CA LEU A 78 -12.75 3.91 -2.58
C LEU A 78 -12.79 2.43 -2.99
N THR A 79 -11.65 1.88 -3.37
CA THR A 79 -11.58 0.58 -4.05
C THR A 79 -10.77 -0.47 -3.31
N LYS A 80 -10.08 -0.07 -2.25
CA LYS A 80 -9.21 -0.92 -1.44
C LYS A 80 -9.52 -0.78 0.03
N THR A 81 -9.29 -1.88 0.75
CA THR A 81 -9.34 -1.89 2.21
C THR A 81 -8.27 -0.95 2.76
N TYR A 82 -8.69 0.00 3.59
CA TYR A 82 -7.80 0.82 4.39
C TYR A 82 -8.09 0.65 5.87
N ILE A 83 -7.06 0.79 6.68
CA ILE A 83 -7.16 0.73 8.14
C ILE A 83 -6.51 1.99 8.70
N VAL A 84 -7.26 2.73 9.51
CA VAL A 84 -6.75 3.92 10.19
C VAL A 84 -6.13 3.51 11.52
N TRP A 85 -4.94 4.01 11.81
CA TRP A 85 -4.31 3.88 13.11
C TRP A 85 -5.12 4.66 14.16
N PRO A 86 -5.54 4.01 15.25
CA PRO A 86 -6.40 4.66 16.23
C PRO A 86 -5.62 5.69 17.06
N LYS A 87 -6.29 6.78 17.43
CA LYS A 87 -5.76 7.77 18.37
C LYS A 87 -5.79 7.24 19.80
N ASP A 88 -6.83 6.49 20.15
CA ASP A 88 -6.97 5.84 21.45
C ASP A 88 -6.10 4.57 21.51
N GLU A 89 -5.28 4.47 22.54
CA GLU A 89 -4.43 3.30 22.76
C GLU A 89 -5.26 2.04 23.03
N ALA A 90 -6.44 2.19 23.64
CA ALA A 90 -7.35 1.08 23.94
C ALA A 90 -7.87 0.40 22.66
N GLU A 91 -7.88 1.11 21.53
CA GLU A 91 -8.31 0.56 20.23
C GLU A 91 -7.18 -0.11 19.43
N ARG A 92 -5.90 0.06 19.84
CA ARG A 92 -4.75 -0.54 19.13
C ARG A 92 -4.83 -2.07 19.02
N PRO A 93 -5.28 -2.83 20.04
CA PRO A 93 -5.48 -4.28 19.87
C PRO A 93 -6.46 -4.62 18.75
N ILE A 94 -7.51 -3.82 18.57
CA ILE A 94 -8.50 -4.00 17.49
C ILE A 94 -7.87 -3.69 16.13
N PHE A 95 -7.06 -2.62 16.04
CA PHE A 95 -6.27 -2.32 14.83
C PHE A 95 -5.44 -3.53 14.40
N TRP A 96 -4.63 -4.09 15.30
CA TRP A 96 -3.78 -5.24 14.99
C TRP A 96 -4.58 -6.47 14.60
N LYS A 97 -5.74 -6.72 15.25
CA LYS A 97 -6.65 -7.80 14.89
C LYS A 97 -7.20 -7.63 13.47
N ARG A 98 -7.65 -6.42 13.12
CA ARG A 98 -8.13 -6.09 11.76
C ARG A 98 -7.02 -6.26 10.73
N LEU A 99 -5.84 -5.73 11.01
CA LEU A 99 -4.69 -5.85 10.11
C LEU A 99 -4.31 -7.30 9.84
N LYS A 100 -4.18 -8.12 10.89
CA LYS A 100 -3.90 -9.56 10.75
C LYS A 100 -4.96 -10.26 9.90
N LYS A 101 -6.25 -9.97 10.13
CA LYS A 101 -7.34 -10.54 9.35
C LYS A 101 -7.24 -10.17 7.87
N THR A 102 -6.97 -8.90 7.55
CA THR A 102 -6.78 -8.43 6.17
C THR A 102 -5.62 -9.14 5.47
N LEU A 103 -4.47 -9.26 6.14
CA LEU A 103 -3.29 -9.92 5.59
C LEU A 103 -3.50 -11.43 5.37
N ILE A 104 -4.24 -12.09 6.26
CA ILE A 104 -4.60 -13.51 6.09
C ILE A 104 -5.57 -13.68 4.91
N ALA A 105 -6.57 -12.79 4.78
CA ALA A 105 -7.51 -12.83 3.66
C ALA A 105 -6.81 -12.63 2.31
N GLN A 106 -5.82 -11.74 2.22
CA GLN A 106 -5.02 -11.58 1.00
C GLN A 106 -4.19 -12.84 0.68
N LYS A 107 -3.64 -13.53 1.68
CA LYS A 107 -2.95 -14.82 1.47
C LYS A 107 -3.86 -15.94 0.97
N ALA A 108 -5.17 -15.84 1.20
CA ALA A 108 -6.13 -16.86 0.79
C ALA A 108 -6.69 -16.65 -0.62
N LYS A 109 -6.49 -15.47 -1.23
CA LYS A 109 -6.86 -15.26 -2.64
C LYS A 109 -6.00 -16.18 -3.53
N PRO A 110 -6.60 -17.03 -4.38
CA PRO A 110 -5.87 -17.75 -5.40
C PRO A 110 -5.17 -16.74 -6.30
N THR A 111 -3.88 -16.95 -6.57
CA THR A 111 -3.20 -16.21 -7.64
C THR A 111 -3.83 -16.68 -8.95
N GLU A 112 -4.75 -15.90 -9.53
CA GLU A 112 -5.16 -16.13 -10.91
C GLU A 112 -3.93 -15.92 -11.78
N ASN A 113 -3.31 -17.03 -12.18
CA ASN A 113 -2.33 -17.03 -13.25
C ASN A 113 -3.08 -16.57 -14.50
N VAL A 114 -2.90 -15.31 -14.88
CA VAL A 114 -3.24 -14.87 -16.24
C VAL A 114 -2.28 -15.60 -17.16
N SER A 115 -2.67 -16.80 -17.58
CA SER A 115 -2.13 -17.46 -18.76
C SER A 115 -2.42 -16.53 -19.93
N LEU A 116 -1.41 -15.76 -20.35
CA LEU A 116 -1.39 -15.19 -21.68
C LEU A 116 -1.13 -16.35 -22.65
N ALA A 117 -2.22 -16.80 -23.28
CA ALA A 117 -2.20 -17.52 -24.54
C ALA A 117 -1.80 -16.57 -25.68
#